data_AF-A0A1G3QMK2-F1
#
_entry.id   AF-A0A1G3QMK2-F1
#
_cell.length_a   1.000
_cell.length_b   1.000
_cell.length_c   1.000
_cell.angle_alpha   90.00
_cell.angle_beta   90.00
_cell.angle_gamma   90.00
#
_symmetry.space_group_name_H-M   'P 1'
#
loop_
_entity.id
_entity.type
_entity.pdbx_description
1 polymer ?
#
loop_
_entity_poly.entity_id
_entity_poly.type
_entity_poly.pdbx_seq_one_letter_code
_entity_poly.pdbx_strand_id
1 'polypeptide(L)'
;MNRDDGARTYFEKLKIVEKFCSGDIETAKRILKGEFPDIIALKGRFKDDADDYFGLFLVFISRISGSVIHSISVISHTASVYHNKPFENWKVFFNKVEREIKEAQIDVERTRVLNEVLCRLDELKLFNNFFEWVAHNDIMNLTEKFQKIVCNVLKIENSHVVLDFENITSIVLYEEKGIKPV
;
A
#
# COMPACT_ATOMS: atom_id res chain seq x y z
N MET A 1 16.18 6.48 -32.36
CA MET A 1 15.17 6.94 -31.37
C MET A 1 14.70 8.31 -31.81
N ASN A 2 13.47 8.40 -32.32
CA ASN A 2 12.92 9.65 -32.85
C ASN A 2 12.49 10.56 -31.69
N ARG A 3 12.82 11.85 -31.78
CA ARG A 3 12.42 12.88 -30.78
C ARG A 3 10.91 12.96 -30.57
N ASP A 4 10.10 12.60 -31.57
CA ASP A 4 8.64 12.60 -31.50
C ASP A 4 8.06 11.54 -30.55
N ASP A 5 8.72 10.38 -30.41
CA ASP A 5 8.26 9.32 -29.50
C ASP A 5 8.43 9.75 -28.03
N GLY A 6 9.52 10.45 -27.73
CA GLY A 6 9.81 10.94 -26.37
C GLY A 6 8.81 11.99 -25.89
N ALA A 7 8.42 12.92 -26.76
CA ALA A 7 7.43 13.95 -26.43
C ALA A 7 6.05 13.33 -26.18
N ARG A 8 5.63 12.38 -27.02
CA ARG A 8 4.35 11.67 -26.87
C ARG A 8 4.28 10.90 -25.56
N THR A 9 5.30 10.08 -25.26
CA THR A 9 5.36 9.32 -24.00
C THR A 9 5.37 10.25 -22.78
N TYR A 10 6.06 11.39 -22.85
CA TYR A 10 6.03 12.39 -21.79
C TYR A 10 4.62 12.92 -21.52
N PHE A 11 3.88 13.32 -22.57
CA PHE A 11 2.51 13.83 -22.41
C PHE A 11 1.53 12.76 -21.91
N GLU A 12 1.69 11.50 -22.35
CA GLU A 12 0.89 10.38 -21.85
C GLU A 12 1.10 10.17 -20.35
N LYS A 13 2.36 10.17 -19.89
CA LYS A 13 2.69 10.07 -18.46
C LYS A 13 2.19 11.27 -17.66
N LEU A 14 2.37 12.48 -18.18
CA LEU A 14 1.90 13.71 -17.53
C LEU A 14 0.39 13.66 -17.29
N LYS A 15 -0.41 13.26 -18.28
CA LYS A 15 -1.87 13.11 -18.15
C LYS A 15 -2.28 12.09 -17.09
N ILE A 16 -1.47 11.06 -16.86
CA ILE A 16 -1.76 10.06 -15.83
C ILE A 16 -1.47 10.63 -14.45
N VAL A 17 -0.30 11.24 -14.27
CA VAL A 17 0.10 11.87 -13.00
C VAL A 17 -0.82 13.03 -12.64
N GLU A 18 -1.27 13.81 -13.63
CA GLU A 18 -2.23 14.91 -13.44
C GLU A 18 -3.53 14.44 -12.76
N LYS A 19 -3.98 13.21 -13.03
CA LYS A 19 -5.15 12.63 -12.36
C LYS A 19 -4.93 12.41 -10.86
N PHE A 20 -3.71 12.08 -10.45
CA PHE A 20 -3.35 12.00 -9.03
C PHE A 20 -3.29 13.39 -8.37
N CYS A 21 -3.13 14.45 -9.16
CA CYS A 21 -2.96 15.82 -8.70
C CYS A 21 -4.21 16.69 -8.85
N SER A 22 -5.38 16.10 -9.11
CA SER A 22 -6.63 16.83 -9.34
C SER A 22 -6.51 17.94 -10.41
N GLY A 23 -5.67 17.75 -11.42
CA GLY A 23 -5.43 18.74 -12.47
C GLY A 23 -4.28 19.73 -12.24
N ASP A 24 -3.57 19.66 -11.10
CA ASP A 24 -2.39 20.50 -10.87
C ASP A 24 -1.20 20.02 -11.71
N ILE A 25 -1.00 20.70 -12.84
CA ILE A 25 0.06 20.42 -13.81
C ILE A 25 1.46 20.67 -13.22
N GLU A 26 1.65 21.67 -12.37
CA GLU A 26 2.98 21.98 -11.82
C GLU A 26 3.41 20.90 -10.83
N THR A 27 2.49 20.45 -9.97
CA THR A 27 2.74 19.29 -9.10
C THR A 27 2.96 18.03 -9.92
N ALA A 28 2.17 17.79 -10.97
CA ALA A 28 2.33 16.64 -11.84
C ALA A 28 3.71 16.60 -12.55
N LYS A 29 4.22 17.75 -12.99
CA LYS A 29 5.58 17.87 -13.55
C LYS A 29 6.65 17.49 -12.53
N ARG A 30 6.51 17.92 -11.26
CA ARG A 30 7.48 17.60 -10.19
C ARG A 30 7.49 16.11 -9.87
N ILE A 31 6.32 15.47 -9.80
CA ILE A 31 6.19 14.02 -9.61
C ILE A 31 6.83 13.26 -10.77
N LEU A 32 6.58 13.69 -12.00
CA LEU A 32 7.13 13.06 -13.20
C LEU A 32 8.67 13.13 -13.25
N LYS A 33 9.26 14.17 -12.66
CA LYS A 33 10.71 14.30 -12.47
C LYS A 33 11.26 13.50 -11.28
N GLY A 34 10.40 12.88 -10.46
CA GLY A 34 10.79 12.19 -9.23
C GLY A 34 11.08 13.11 -8.04
N GLU A 35 10.76 14.40 -8.15
CA GLU A 35 11.09 15.43 -7.15
C GLU A 35 10.05 15.52 -6.02
N PHE A 36 8.91 14.85 -6.18
CA PHE A 36 7.82 14.86 -5.22
C PHE A 36 7.22 13.46 -5.08
N PRO A 37 7.61 12.69 -4.05
CA PRO A 37 6.97 11.42 -3.73
C PRO A 37 5.55 11.68 -3.24
N ASP A 38 4.55 11.37 -4.07
CA ASP A 38 3.14 11.62 -3.82
C ASP A 38 2.39 10.41 -3.28
N ILE A 39 3.02 9.23 -3.25
CA ILE A 39 2.41 7.99 -2.76
C ILE A 39 3.22 7.41 -1.59
N ILE A 40 2.50 6.88 -0.61
CA ILE A 40 3.05 6.07 0.48
C ILE A 40 2.66 4.62 0.23
N ALA A 41 3.65 3.74 0.06
CA ALA A 41 3.47 2.30 -0.01
C ALA A 41 3.69 1.69 1.37
N LEU A 42 2.61 1.41 2.09
CA LEU A 42 2.62 0.82 3.42
C LEU A 42 2.55 -0.71 3.32
N LYS A 43 3.56 -1.39 3.84
CA LYS A 43 3.72 -2.85 3.77
C LYS A 43 3.59 -3.43 5.17
N GLY A 44 2.82 -4.49 5.31
CA GLY A 44 2.61 -5.12 6.60
C GLY A 44 2.54 -6.63 6.52
N ARG A 45 3.00 -7.26 7.60
CA ARG A 45 2.71 -8.65 7.90
C ARG A 45 2.16 -8.76 9.31
N PHE A 46 1.36 -9.79 9.55
CA PHE A 46 0.92 -10.11 10.89
C PHE A 46 0.82 -11.61 11.12
N LYS A 47 0.88 -11.99 12.38
CA LYS A 47 0.60 -13.33 12.87
C LYS A 47 -0.42 -13.20 14.02
N ASP A 48 -1.44 -14.03 14.01
CA ASP A 48 -2.33 -14.22 15.17
C ASP A 48 -1.58 -15.03 16.25
N ASP A 49 -1.71 -14.62 17.51
CA ASP A 49 -1.04 -15.27 18.64
C ASP A 49 -1.76 -16.56 19.07
N ALA A 50 -3.09 -16.62 18.90
CA ALA A 50 -3.92 -17.72 19.38
C ALA A 50 -4.10 -18.80 18.32
N ASP A 51 -4.23 -18.38 17.06
CA ASP A 51 -4.45 -19.26 15.92
C ASP A 51 -3.26 -19.19 14.94
N ASP A 52 -3.01 -20.25 14.17
CA ASP A 52 -2.02 -20.24 13.10
C ASP A 52 -2.55 -19.49 11.86
N TYR A 53 -2.97 -18.23 12.04
CA TYR A 53 -3.26 -17.30 10.96
C TYR A 53 -2.10 -16.35 10.72
N PHE A 54 -1.71 -16.26 9.45
CA PHE A 54 -0.68 -15.39 8.95
C PHE A 54 -1.27 -14.48 7.90
N GLY A 55 -0.88 -13.21 7.90
CA GLY A 55 -1.33 -12.29 6.88
C GLY A 55 -0.26 -11.35 6.37
N LEU A 56 -0.47 -10.91 5.13
CA LEU A 56 0.26 -9.80 4.51
C LEU A 56 -0.75 -8.77 4.03
N PHE A 57 -0.34 -7.52 4.05
CA PHE A 57 -1.08 -6.45 3.39
C PHE A 57 -0.14 -5.40 2.81
N LEU A 58 -0.61 -4.75 1.76
CA LEU A 58 0.04 -3.65 1.10
C LEU A 58 -1.00 -2.61 0.72
N VAL A 59 -0.77 -1.36 1.11
CA VAL A 59 -1.68 -0.24 0.87
C VAL A 59 -0.90 0.90 0.24
N PHE A 60 -1.44 1.47 -0.84
CA PHE A 60 -0.93 2.67 -1.48
C PHE A 60 -1.84 3.84 -1.15
N ILE A 61 -1.31 4.87 -0.51
CA ILE A 61 -2.07 6.05 -0.07
C ILE A 61 -1.51 7.29 -0.76
N SER A 62 -2.39 8.12 -1.29
CA SER A 62 -2.01 9.41 -1.89
C SER A 62 -1.82 10.48 -0.82
N ARG A 63 -0.68 11.17 -0.88
CA ARG A 63 -0.40 12.36 -0.07
C ARG A 63 -1.19 13.59 -0.53
N ILE A 64 -1.67 13.58 -1.78
CA ILE A 64 -2.40 14.69 -2.36
C ILE A 64 -3.87 14.64 -1.95
N SER A 65 -4.53 13.50 -2.17
CA SER A 65 -5.94 13.35 -1.84
C SER A 65 -6.18 12.87 -0.41
N GLY A 66 -5.18 12.28 0.25
CA GLY A 66 -5.34 11.64 1.54
C GLY A 66 -5.91 10.22 1.46
N SER A 67 -6.40 9.80 0.29
CA SER A 67 -7.15 8.55 0.12
C SER A 67 -6.30 7.36 -0.27
N VAL A 68 -6.83 6.16 0.00
CA VAL A 68 -6.27 4.90 -0.48
C VAL A 68 -6.49 4.78 -1.99
N ILE A 69 -5.41 4.57 -2.72
CA ILE A 69 -5.41 4.36 -4.18
C ILE A 69 -5.61 2.89 -4.50
N HIS A 70 -4.95 2.03 -3.75
CA HIS A 70 -5.04 0.58 -3.93
C HIS A 70 -4.65 -0.12 -2.65
N SER A 71 -5.28 -1.26 -2.36
CA SER A 71 -4.93 -2.12 -1.25
C SER A 71 -5.06 -3.58 -1.66
N ILE A 72 -4.16 -4.40 -1.16
CA ILE A 72 -4.18 -5.85 -1.35
C ILE A 72 -3.73 -6.53 -0.07
N SER A 73 -4.39 -7.62 0.31
CA SER A 73 -4.03 -8.43 1.45
C SER A 73 -4.28 -9.90 1.17
N VAL A 74 -3.66 -10.74 1.98
CA VAL A 74 -3.85 -12.19 2.01
C VAL A 74 -3.78 -12.66 3.45
N ILE A 75 -4.70 -13.56 3.82
CA ILE A 75 -4.74 -14.22 5.12
C ILE A 75 -4.78 -15.72 4.87
N SER A 76 -3.94 -16.47 5.56
CA SER A 76 -3.75 -17.89 5.32
C SER A 76 -3.26 -18.63 6.57
N HIS A 77 -3.43 -19.94 6.58
CA HIS A 77 -2.78 -20.84 7.53
C HIS A 77 -1.34 -21.25 7.14
N THR A 78 -0.86 -20.81 5.98
CA THR A 78 0.47 -21.19 5.49
C THR A 78 1.55 -20.28 6.09
N ALA A 79 2.50 -20.85 6.84
CA ALA A 79 3.58 -20.09 7.48
C ALA A 79 4.49 -19.32 6.50
N SER A 80 4.55 -19.72 5.22
CA SER A 80 5.27 -18.98 4.16
C SER A 80 4.83 -17.54 4.07
N VAL A 81 3.53 -17.27 4.28
CA VAL A 81 2.94 -15.93 4.24
C VAL A 81 3.67 -15.02 5.22
N TYR A 82 3.88 -15.45 6.46
CA TYR A 82 4.54 -14.65 7.49
C TYR A 82 6.04 -14.44 7.23
N HIS A 83 6.71 -15.29 6.45
CA HIS A 83 8.14 -15.14 6.17
C HIS A 83 8.46 -13.98 5.22
N ASN A 84 7.47 -13.43 4.52
CA ASN A 84 7.65 -12.27 3.65
C ASN A 84 7.78 -11.00 4.51
N LYS A 85 8.95 -10.34 4.48
CA LYS A 85 9.29 -9.23 5.37
C LYS A 85 8.90 -7.89 4.74
N PRO A 86 8.26 -6.97 5.49
CA PRO A 86 7.83 -5.69 4.95
C PRO A 86 9.00 -4.75 4.60
N PHE A 87 10.21 -5.00 5.12
CA PHE A 87 11.41 -4.18 4.88
C PHE A 87 11.99 -4.29 3.46
N GLU A 88 11.46 -5.22 2.65
CA GLU A 88 11.86 -5.34 1.25
C GLU A 88 11.25 -4.23 0.41
N ASN A 89 11.86 -3.96 -0.76
CA ASN A 89 11.30 -3.01 -1.71
C ASN A 89 9.85 -3.38 -2.08
N TRP A 90 8.99 -2.35 -2.17
CA TRP A 90 7.55 -2.53 -2.37
C TRP A 90 7.21 -3.38 -3.60
N LYS A 91 8.00 -3.31 -4.69
CA LYS A 91 7.76 -4.11 -5.91
C LYS A 91 7.93 -5.60 -5.63
N VAL A 92 9.00 -5.93 -4.91
CA VAL A 92 9.32 -7.32 -4.50
C VAL A 92 8.26 -7.81 -3.53
N PHE A 93 7.88 -6.97 -2.55
CA PHE A 93 6.83 -7.31 -1.59
C PHE A 93 5.47 -7.54 -2.27
N PHE A 94 5.07 -6.67 -3.20
CA PHE A 94 3.83 -6.81 -3.99
C PHE A 94 3.80 -8.15 -4.73
N ASN A 95 4.88 -8.50 -5.43
CA ASN A 95 4.98 -9.76 -6.17
C ASN A 95 4.85 -10.98 -5.24
N LYS A 96 5.39 -10.89 -4.02
CA LYS A 96 5.25 -11.95 -3.00
C LYS A 96 3.81 -12.06 -2.53
N VAL A 97 3.12 -10.95 -2.28
CA VAL A 97 1.68 -10.97 -1.94
C VAL A 97 0.88 -11.63 -3.06
N GLU A 98 1.10 -11.24 -4.33
CA GLU A 98 0.43 -11.86 -5.48
C GLU A 98 0.71 -13.36 -5.63
N ARG A 99 1.92 -13.80 -5.28
CA ARG A 99 2.29 -15.21 -5.26
C ARG A 99 1.55 -15.96 -4.17
N GLU A 100 1.56 -15.47 -2.93
CA GLU A 100 0.83 -16.12 -1.84
C GLU A 100 -0.68 -16.16 -2.11
N ILE A 101 -1.24 -15.15 -2.80
CA ILE A 101 -2.64 -15.16 -3.26
C ILE A 101 -2.97 -16.33 -4.22
N LYS A 102 -1.96 -16.86 -4.92
CA LYS A 102 -2.14 -17.97 -5.87
C LYS A 102 -1.80 -19.32 -5.26
N GLU A 103 -0.86 -19.36 -4.32
CA GLU A 103 -0.21 -20.59 -3.86
C GLU A 103 -0.59 -21.00 -2.43
N ALA A 104 -0.96 -20.05 -1.56
CA ALA A 104 -1.25 -20.34 -0.17
C ALA A 104 -2.68 -20.85 0.04
N GLN A 105 -2.93 -21.49 1.19
CA GLN A 105 -4.28 -21.87 1.60
C GLN A 105 -4.99 -20.66 2.21
N ILE A 106 -5.68 -19.89 1.37
CA ILE A 106 -6.25 -18.60 1.75
C ILE A 106 -7.56 -18.75 2.49
N ASP A 107 -7.70 -18.01 3.60
CA ASP A 107 -9.00 -17.71 4.19
C ASP A 107 -9.64 -16.57 3.39
N VAL A 108 -10.50 -16.95 2.44
CA VAL A 108 -11.10 -16.01 1.47
C VAL A 108 -11.95 -14.96 2.17
N GLU A 109 -12.70 -15.35 3.20
CA GLU A 109 -13.62 -14.45 3.87
C GLU A 109 -12.87 -13.42 4.72
N ARG A 110 -11.91 -13.87 5.54
CA ARG A 110 -11.08 -12.93 6.32
C ARG A 110 -10.28 -12.00 5.41
N THR A 111 -9.73 -12.53 4.32
CA THR A 111 -9.00 -11.73 3.31
C THR A 111 -9.90 -10.68 2.68
N ARG A 112 -11.13 -11.04 2.30
CA ARG A 112 -12.13 -10.11 1.75
C ARG A 112 -12.46 -8.99 2.74
N VAL A 113 -12.78 -9.35 3.98
CA VAL A 113 -13.14 -8.39 5.04
C VAL A 113 -11.98 -7.42 5.33
N LEU A 114 -10.74 -7.92 5.38
CA LEU A 114 -9.57 -7.05 5.57
C LEU A 114 -9.39 -6.10 4.37
N ASN A 115 -9.49 -6.59 3.13
CA ASN A 115 -9.40 -5.74 1.93
C ASN A 115 -10.46 -4.63 1.91
N GLU A 116 -11.70 -4.93 2.32
CA GLU A 116 -12.79 -3.95 2.40
C GLU A 116 -12.57 -2.84 3.43
N VAL A 117 -11.78 -3.10 4.47
CA VAL A 117 -11.40 -2.08 5.45
C VAL A 117 -10.14 -1.34 5.00
N LEU A 118 -9.17 -2.06 4.44
CA LEU A 118 -7.94 -1.47 3.94
C LEU A 118 -8.19 -0.46 2.80
N CYS A 119 -9.18 -0.71 1.93
CA CYS A 119 -9.53 0.20 0.84
C CYS A 119 -10.20 1.50 1.31
N ARG A 120 -10.63 1.57 2.58
CA ARG A 120 -11.28 2.73 3.22
C ARG A 120 -10.55 3.18 4.47
N LEU A 121 -9.23 2.95 4.54
CA LEU A 121 -8.43 3.34 5.71
C LEU A 121 -8.54 4.83 6.02
N ASP A 122 -8.68 5.67 5.00
CA ASP A 122 -8.83 7.12 5.11
C ASP A 122 -10.15 7.53 5.78
N GLU A 123 -11.17 6.66 5.82
CA GLU A 123 -12.43 6.89 6.53
C GLU A 123 -12.32 6.57 8.04
N LEU A 124 -11.27 5.87 8.45
CA LEU A 124 -11.10 5.45 9.85
C LEU A 124 -10.55 6.60 10.70
N LYS A 125 -11.24 6.92 11.81
CA LYS A 125 -10.76 7.89 12.81
C LYS A 125 -9.35 7.61 13.34
N LEU A 126 -8.91 6.36 13.30
CA LEU A 126 -7.58 5.94 13.74
C LEU A 126 -6.46 6.40 12.79
N PHE A 127 -6.81 6.89 11.59
CA PHE A 127 -5.88 7.28 10.53
C PHE A 127 -5.58 8.78 10.49
N ASN A 128 -6.22 9.59 11.36
CA ASN A 128 -6.12 11.05 11.33
C ASN A 128 -4.69 11.62 11.41
N ASN A 129 -3.76 10.92 12.09
CA ASN A 129 -2.37 11.36 12.26
C ASN A 129 -1.39 10.58 11.36
N PHE A 130 -1.89 9.80 10.41
CA PHE A 130 -1.06 8.91 9.59
C PHE A 130 0.07 9.65 8.88
N PHE A 131 -0.22 10.76 8.22
CA PHE A 131 0.79 11.52 7.50
C PHE A 131 1.86 12.14 8.41
N GLU A 132 1.49 12.51 9.64
CA GLU A 132 2.42 13.00 10.64
C GLU A 132 3.37 11.88 11.11
N TRP A 133 2.84 10.69 11.39
CA TRP A 133 3.68 9.54 11.75
C TRP A 133 4.63 9.14 10.63
N VAL A 134 4.16 9.13 9.39
CA VAL A 134 5.01 8.87 8.23
C VAL A 134 6.09 9.94 8.07
N ALA A 135 5.76 11.22 8.27
CA ALA A 135 6.72 12.32 8.17
C ALA A 135 7.83 12.24 9.24
N HIS A 136 7.50 11.77 10.44
CA HIS A 136 8.45 11.61 11.54
C HIS A 136 9.10 10.20 11.60
N ASN A 137 8.82 9.34 10.63
CA ASN A 137 9.26 7.95 10.60
C ASN A 137 8.86 7.15 11.86
N ASP A 138 7.67 7.43 12.38
CA ASP A 138 7.12 6.85 13.60
C ASP A 138 6.47 5.48 13.32
N ILE A 139 7.34 4.50 13.00
CA ILE A 139 6.94 3.12 12.68
C ILE A 139 6.25 2.45 13.87
N MET A 140 6.60 2.82 15.11
CA MET A 140 6.01 2.24 16.30
C MET A 140 4.52 2.60 16.41
N ASN A 141 4.17 3.88 16.30
CA ASN A 141 2.77 4.29 16.31
C ASN A 141 2.00 3.71 15.11
N LEU A 142 2.59 3.67 13.92
CA LEU A 142 1.96 3.02 12.76
C LEU A 142 1.65 1.55 13.06
N THR A 143 2.62 0.82 13.62
CA THR A 143 2.48 -0.62 13.91
C THR A 143 1.39 -0.87 14.94
N GLU A 144 1.38 -0.13 16.04
CA GLU A 144 0.34 -0.26 17.07
C GLU A 144 -1.07 0.02 16.52
N LYS A 145 -1.21 1.01 15.64
CA LYS A 145 -2.50 1.38 15.05
C LYS A 145 -2.99 0.31 14.10
N PHE A 146 -2.12 -0.23 13.25
CA PHE A 146 -2.49 -1.31 12.35
C PHE A 146 -2.74 -2.62 13.08
N GLN A 147 -2.04 -2.92 14.17
CA GLN A 147 -2.39 -4.04 15.05
C GLN A 147 -3.82 -3.91 15.57
N LYS A 148 -4.23 -2.72 16.04
CA LYS A 148 -5.63 -2.48 16.46
C LYS A 148 -6.60 -2.66 15.30
N ILE A 149 -6.28 -2.20 14.09
CA ILE A 149 -7.12 -2.40 12.91
C ILE A 149 -7.27 -3.89 12.61
N VAL A 150 -6.16 -4.62 12.47
CA VAL A 150 -6.16 -6.06 12.19
C VAL A 150 -6.96 -6.83 13.24
N CYS A 151 -6.69 -6.60 14.53
CA CYS A 151 -7.42 -7.25 15.62
C CYS A 151 -8.92 -6.97 15.57
N ASN A 152 -9.32 -5.72 15.38
CA ASN A 152 -10.75 -5.34 15.33
C ASN A 152 -11.47 -5.93 14.12
N VAL A 153 -10.82 -5.91 12.94
CA VAL A 153 -11.41 -6.38 11.69
C VAL A 153 -11.56 -7.89 11.68
N LEU A 154 -10.55 -8.61 12.16
CA LEU A 154 -10.54 -10.07 12.21
C LEU A 154 -11.19 -10.65 13.46
N LYS A 155 -11.57 -9.79 14.42
CA LYS A 155 -12.15 -10.16 15.72
C LYS A 155 -11.23 -11.13 16.49
N ILE A 156 -9.93 -10.84 16.48
CA ILE A 156 -8.91 -11.62 17.20
C ILE A 156 -8.39 -10.80 18.38
N GLU A 157 -8.02 -11.48 19.46
CA GLU A 157 -7.62 -10.82 20.72
C GLU A 157 -6.31 -10.06 20.59
N ASN A 158 -5.32 -10.69 19.95
CA ASN A 158 -4.02 -10.09 19.73
C ASN A 158 -3.41 -10.55 18.41
N SER A 159 -2.53 -9.74 17.85
CA SER A 159 -1.71 -10.12 16.71
C SER A 159 -0.36 -9.43 16.80
N HIS A 160 0.67 -10.12 16.32
CA HIS A 160 1.97 -9.51 16.14
C HIS A 160 2.07 -8.90 14.74
N VAL A 161 2.02 -7.58 14.65
CA VAL A 161 2.17 -6.83 13.40
C VAL A 161 3.60 -6.33 13.23
N VAL A 162 4.12 -6.42 12.00
CA VAL A 162 5.35 -5.75 11.59
C VAL A 162 5.03 -4.91 10.35
N LEU A 163 5.40 -3.63 10.39
CA LEU A 163 5.21 -2.69 9.30
C LEU A 163 6.51 -2.09 8.79
N ASP A 164 6.47 -1.63 7.55
CA ASP A 164 7.40 -0.67 6.97
C ASP A 164 6.67 0.17 5.91
N PHE A 165 7.22 1.32 5.52
CA PHE A 165 6.66 2.11 4.43
C PHE A 165 7.74 2.67 3.50
N GLU A 166 7.36 2.89 2.24
CA GLU A 166 8.20 3.55 1.24
C GLU A 166 7.48 4.77 0.66
N ASN A 167 8.24 5.84 0.44
CA ASN A 167 7.78 7.00 -0.31
C ASN A 167 8.11 6.79 -1.78
N ILE A 168 7.08 6.74 -2.62
CA ILE A 168 7.22 6.50 -4.06
C ILE A 168 6.45 7.57 -4.83
N THR A 169 6.62 7.58 -6.15
CA THR A 169 5.80 8.39 -7.03
C THR A 169 4.68 7.58 -7.67
N SER A 170 3.54 8.23 -7.92
CA SER A 170 2.41 7.62 -8.65
C SER A 170 2.79 7.15 -10.05
N ILE A 171 3.76 7.81 -10.69
CA ILE A 171 4.28 7.35 -11.99
C ILE A 171 4.98 6.00 -11.87
N VAL A 172 5.80 5.79 -10.83
CA VAL A 172 6.47 4.50 -10.60
C VAL A 172 5.45 3.41 -10.29
N LEU A 173 4.41 3.72 -9.51
CA LEU A 173 3.31 2.79 -9.26
C LEU A 173 2.57 2.40 -10.56
N TYR A 174 2.29 3.37 -11.42
CA TYR A 174 1.63 3.14 -12.70
C TYR A 174 2.51 2.32 -13.67
N GLU A 175 3.79 2.64 -13.80
CA GLU A 175 4.70 1.94 -14.72
C GLU A 175 4.90 0.47 -14.33
N GLU A 176 4.96 0.18 -13.03
CA GLU A 176 5.23 -1.16 -12.53
C GLU A 176 3.98 -2.03 -12.42
N LYS A 177 2.82 -1.45 -12.10
CA LYS A 177 1.59 -2.20 -11.78
C LYS A 177 0.35 -1.74 -12.53
N GLY A 178 0.42 -0.68 -13.33
CA GLY A 178 -0.72 -0.14 -14.07
C GLY A 178 -1.80 0.47 -13.17
N ILE A 179 -1.53 0.64 -11.88
CA ILE A 179 -2.48 1.15 -10.90
C ILE A 179 -2.66 2.66 -11.11
N LYS A 180 -3.92 3.11 -11.09
CA LYS A 180 -4.38 4.48 -11.31
C LYS A 180 -5.30 4.89 -10.15
N PRO A 181 -5.50 6.19 -9.90
CA PRO A 181 -6.54 6.62 -8.97
C PRO A 181 -7.90 6.26 -9.58
N VAL A 182 -8.85 5.90 -8.71
CA VAL A 182 -10.25 5.64 -9.10
C VAL A 182 -10.93 6.93 -9.53
#